data_AF-A0A1M6ENL1-F1
#
_entry.id   AF-A0A1M6ENL1-F1
#
_cell.length_a   1.000
_cell.length_b   1.000
_cell.length_c   1.000
_cell.angle_alpha   90.00
_cell.angle_beta   90.00
_cell.angle_gamma   90.00
#
_symmetry.space_group_name_H-M   'P 1'
#
loop_
_entity.id
_entity.type
_entity.pdbx_description
1 polymer ?
#
loop_
_entity_poly.entity_id
_entity_poly.type
_entity_poly.pdbx_seq_one_letter_code
_entity_poly.pdbx_strand_id
1 'polypeptide(L)' 'MCTYATSMENKGLTKGLEKGLRALVKSLKAYIKDFDSLYDAVIENEDYANVSKEQVRKYY' A
#
# COMPACT_ATOMS: atom_id res chain seq x y z
N MET A 1 -7.25 -26.81 -16.36
CA MET A 1 -5.95 -26.33 -15.86
C MET A 1 -5.86 -24.83 -16.12
N CYS A 2 -6.29 -23.99 -15.18
CA CYS A 2 -6.21 -22.53 -15.31
C CYS A 2 -5.60 -21.89 -14.05
N THR A 3 -4.44 -22.39 -13.61
CA THR A 3 -3.78 -21.90 -12.39
C THR A 3 -2.61 -20.94 -12.65
N TYR A 4 -2.13 -20.84 -13.89
CA TYR A 4 -0.95 -20.02 -14.21
C TYR A 4 -1.28 -18.55 -14.53
N ALA A 5 -2.34 -18.27 -15.30
CA ALA A 5 -2.74 -16.90 -15.63
C ALA A 5 -3.15 -16.10 -14.38
N THR A 6 -4.05 -16.66 -13.57
CA THR A 6 -4.48 -16.06 -12.30
C THR A 6 -3.32 -15.83 -11.32
N SER A 7 -2.29 -16.68 -11.31
CA SER A 7 -1.13 -16.50 -10.43
C SER A 7 -0.21 -15.35 -10.88
N MET A 8 -0.08 -15.11 -12.19
CA MET A 8 0.70 -13.98 -12.73
C MET A 8 -0.03 -12.65 -12.56
N GLU A 9 -1.34 -12.62 -12.79
CA GLU A 9 -2.19 -11.44 -12.58
C GLU A 9 -2.17 -11.01 -11.11
N ASN A 10 -2.30 -11.97 -10.18
CA ASN A 10 -2.18 -11.69 -8.75
C ASN A 10 -0.80 -11.13 -8.38
N LYS A 11 0.30 -11.70 -8.91
CA LYS A 11 1.66 -11.17 -8.65
C LYS A 11 1.87 -9.76 -9.20
N GLY A 12 1.29 -9.44 -10.36
CA GLY A 12 1.32 -8.11 -10.96
C GLY A 12 0.56 -7.09 -10.08
N LEU A 13 -0.64 -7.46 -9.65
CA LEU A 13 -1.47 -6.66 -8.76
C LEU A 13 -0.79 -6.40 -7.41
N THR A 14 -0.17 -7.43 -6.80
CA THR A 14 0.56 -7.26 -5.52
C THR A 14 1.74 -6.30 -5.65
N LYS A 15 2.50 -6.39 -6.75
CA LYS A 15 3.63 -5.46 -7.02
C LYS A 15 3.15 -4.04 -7.31
N GLY A 16 1.99 -3.89 -7.96
CA GLY A 16 1.35 -2.60 -8.22
C GLY A 16 0.94 -1.92 -6.91
N LEU A 17 0.19 -2.63 -6.06
CA LEU A 17 -0.21 -2.18 -4.73
C LEU A 17 1.00 -1.81 -3.86
N GLU A 18 2.06 -2.63 -3.84
CA GLU A 18 3.23 -2.31 -3.02
C GLU A 18 3.94 -1.00 -3.47
N LYS A 19 4.09 -0.82 -4.80
CA LYS A 19 4.67 0.41 -5.35
C LYS A 19 3.79 1.63 -5.10
N GLY A 20 2.47 1.48 -5.25
CA GLY A 20 1.49 2.52 -5.00
C GLY A 20 1.46 2.93 -3.52
N LEU A 21 1.44 1.97 -2.60
CA LEU A 21 1.52 2.20 -1.16
C LEU A 21 2.79 2.98 -0.80
N ARG A 22 3.95 2.57 -1.32
CA ARG A 22 5.22 3.28 -1.11
C ARG A 22 5.17 4.71 -1.63
N ALA A 23 4.58 4.95 -2.79
CA ALA A 23 4.46 6.29 -3.37
C ALA A 23 3.54 7.18 -2.52
N LEU A 24 2.40 6.63 -2.09
CA LEU A 24 1.42 7.32 -1.24
C LEU A 24 2.01 7.70 0.11
N VAL A 25 2.68 6.77 0.80
CA VAL A 25 3.33 7.06 2.08
C VAL A 25 4.38 8.16 1.93
N LYS A 26 5.19 8.12 0.86
CA LYS A 26 6.20 9.16 0.62
C LYS A 26 5.60 10.52 0.30
N SER A 27 4.52 10.59 -0.47
CA SER A 27 3.85 11.86 -0.78
C SER A 27 3.20 12.45 0.47
N LEU A 28 2.51 11.63 1.27
CA LEU A 28 1.88 12.07 2.52
C LEU A 28 2.91 12.48 3.57
N LYS A 29 4.06 11.81 3.67
CA LYS A 29 5.13 12.15 4.62
C LYS A 29 5.70 13.56 4.43
N ALA A 30 5.55 14.14 3.24
CA ALA A 30 5.92 15.53 3.00
C ALA A 30 5.05 16.52 3.79
N TYR A 31 3.80 16.16 4.08
CA TYR A 31 2.80 17.01 4.74
C TYR A 31 2.47 16.55 6.17
N ILE A 32 2.53 15.24 6.43
CA ILE A 32 2.18 14.62 7.71
C ILE A 32 3.45 14.08 8.38
N LYS A 33 3.79 14.63 9.54
CA LYS A 33 4.99 14.27 10.34
C LYS A 33 4.70 13.23 11.42
N ASP A 34 3.43 12.99 11.71
CA ASP A 34 2.97 11.98 12.66
C ASP A 34 2.63 10.69 11.91
N PHE A 35 3.07 9.55 12.46
CA PHE A 35 2.90 8.27 11.79
C PHE A 35 1.45 7.78 11.85
N ASP A 36 0.78 7.95 12.98
CA ASP A 36 -0.61 7.50 13.14
C ASP A 36 -1.55 8.28 12.22
N SER A 37 -1.38 9.60 12.15
CA SER A 37 -2.12 10.47 11.22
C SER A 37 -1.86 10.12 9.75
N LEU A 38 -0.63 9.72 9.40
CA LEU A 38 -0.31 9.28 8.04
C LEU A 38 -0.96 7.92 7.75
N TYR A 39 -0.92 7.01 8.72
CA TYR A 39 -1.54 5.69 8.58
C TYR A 39 -3.04 5.81 8.36
N ASP A 40 -3.73 6.65 9.14
CA ASP A 40 -5.17 6.89 8.98
C ASP A 40 -5.49 7.38 7.56
N ALA A 41 -4.74 8.36 7.05
CA ALA A 41 -4.91 8.84 5.67
C ALA A 41 -4.62 7.76 4.60
N VAL A 42 -3.73 6.80 4.88
CA VAL A 42 -3.45 5.68 3.97
C VAL A 42 -4.62 4.71 3.93
N ILE A 43 -5.19 4.34 5.08
CA ILE A 43 -6.30 3.36 5.14
C ILE A 43 -7.65 3.95 4.71
N GLU A 44 -7.79 5.29 4.63
CA GLU A 44 -8.93 5.93 3.98
C GLU A 44 -9.00 5.65 2.47
N ASN A 45 -7.89 5.26 1.84
CA ASN A 45 -7.89 4.86 0.42
C ASN A 45 -8.39 3.42 0.30
N GLU A 46 -9.43 3.19 -0.52
CA GLU A 46 -10.07 1.87 -0.68
C GLU A 46 -9.09 0.76 -1.08
N ASP A 47 -8.12 1.08 -1.96
CA ASP A 47 -7.07 0.16 -2.41
C ASP A 47 -6.14 -0.30 -1.27
N TYR A 48 -6.03 0.51 -0.21
CA TYR A 48 -5.13 0.28 0.92
C TYR A 48 -5.85 0.10 2.26
N ALA A 49 -7.18 0.04 2.30
CA ALA A 49 -7.95 -0.08 3.53
C ALA A 49 -7.58 -1.30 4.40
N ASN A 50 -7.02 -2.34 3.78
CA ASN A 50 -6.62 -3.58 4.45
C ASN A 50 -5.10 -3.67 4.75
N VAL A 51 -4.32 -2.61 4.52
CA VAL A 51 -2.87 -2.66 4.80
C VAL A 51 -2.62 -2.53 6.30
N SER A 52 -1.70 -3.32 6.83
CA SER A 52 -1.33 -3.25 8.25
C SER A 52 -0.41 -2.06 8.52
N LYS A 53 -0.45 -1.52 9.75
CA LYS A 53 0.51 -0.48 10.22
C LYS A 53 1.97 -0.87 9.92
N GLU A 54 2.32 -2.13 10.08
CA GLU A 54 3.68 -2.65 9.81
C GLU A 54 4.08 -2.51 8.33
N GLN A 55 3.14 -2.73 7.40
CA GLN A 55 3.39 -2.56 5.97
C GLN A 55 3.61 -1.08 5.60
N VAL A 56 2.84 -0.18 6.20
CA VAL A 56 3.00 1.27 6.02
C VAL A 56 4.32 1.74 6.63
N ARG A 57 4.67 1.24 7.82
CA ARG A 57 5.89 1.60 8.55
C ARG A 57 7.17 1.26 7.82
N LYS A 58 7.16 0.24 6.96
CA LYS A 58 8.29 -0.10 6.07
C LYS A 58 8.67 1.04 5.13
N TYR A 59 7.73 1.93 4.79
CA TYR A 59 7.91 3.02 3.83
C TYR A 59 7.91 4.42 4.46
N TYR A 60 7.49 4.53 5.72
CA TYR A 60 7.52 5.77 6.50
C TYR A 60 8.96 6.14 6.83
#